data_AF-A0A285NCA6-F1
#
_entry.id   AF-A0A285NCA6-F1
#
_cell.length_a   1.000
_cell.length_b   1.000
_cell.length_c   1.000
_cell.angle_alpha   90.00
_cell.angle_beta   90.00
_cell.angle_gamma   90.00
#
_symmetry.space_group_name_H-M   'P 1'
#
loop_
_entity.id
_entity.type
_entity.pdbx_description
1 polymer ?
#
loop_
_entity_poly.entity_id
_entity_poly.type
_entity_poly.pdbx_seq_one_letter_code
_entity_poly.pdbx_strand_id
1 'polypeptide(L)'
;MIILINNYVIHQHNAERAGLHYDFRIECYIPDLNKNMLLSFATRKFPDLIYKNKKRILLLETELHDLYWLNFEGDIPYGYGKGTMKIWDKGTYQLIEGKDLFSEYKKGVFKIILESNQGKFKKLSLSVVRTDKINMSFNYKNKKTWLCIKKDLIV
;
A
#
# COMPACT_ATOMS: atom_id res chain seq x y z
N MET A 1 21.92 17.36 6.12
CA MET A 1 20.93 16.39 6.65
C MET A 1 20.01 16.02 5.51
N ILE A 2 20.19 14.86 4.88
CA ILE A 2 19.31 14.41 3.78
C ILE A 2 18.01 13.97 4.45
N ILE A 3 16.93 14.71 4.22
CA ILE A 3 15.59 14.32 4.65
C ILE A 3 15.22 13.13 3.76
N LEU A 4 15.19 11.92 4.31
CA LEU A 4 14.59 10.77 3.64
C LEU A 4 13.08 11.03 3.53
N ILE A 5 12.63 11.47 2.35
CA ILE A 5 11.20 11.64 2.07
C ILE A 5 10.66 10.25 1.72
N ASN A 6 9.80 9.74 2.61
CA ASN A 6 9.15 8.45 2.49
C ASN A 6 7.89 8.59 1.62
N ASN A 7 7.89 8.00 0.41
CA ASN A 7 6.80 8.18 -0.56
C ASN A 7 5.81 7.00 -0.59
N TYR A 8 4.58 7.28 -0.99
CA TYR A 8 3.62 6.27 -1.40
C TYR A 8 2.93 6.67 -2.71
N VAL A 9 2.38 5.66 -3.39
CA VAL A 9 1.49 5.84 -4.53
C VAL A 9 0.34 4.84 -4.44
N ILE A 10 -0.84 5.26 -4.87
CA ILE A 10 -1.98 4.38 -5.11
C ILE A 10 -2.33 4.51 -6.57
N HIS A 11 -2.12 3.44 -7.33
CA HIS A 11 -2.57 3.38 -8.72
C HIS A 11 -4.02 2.90 -8.78
N GLN A 12 -4.81 3.50 -9.66
CA GLN A 12 -6.01 2.87 -10.20
C GLN A 12 -5.60 2.10 -11.45
N HIS A 13 -5.81 0.79 -11.42
CA HIS A 13 -5.37 -0.12 -12.47
C HIS A 13 -6.57 -0.84 -13.09
N ASN A 14 -6.87 -0.50 -14.34
CA ASN A 14 -7.86 -1.21 -15.14
C ASN A 14 -7.18 -2.31 -15.96
N ALA A 15 -6.85 -3.42 -15.27
CA ALA A 15 -6.18 -4.56 -15.89
C ALA A 15 -7.16 -5.43 -16.70
N GLU A 16 -6.70 -5.98 -17.81
CA GLU A 16 -7.53 -6.81 -18.71
C GLU A 16 -8.06 -8.07 -18.00
N ARG A 17 -7.21 -8.77 -17.24
CA ARG A 17 -7.59 -10.03 -16.58
C ARG A 17 -8.15 -9.84 -15.17
N ALA A 18 -7.58 -8.91 -14.40
CA ALA A 18 -7.95 -8.71 -13.00
C ALA A 18 -9.12 -7.71 -12.83
N GLY A 19 -9.46 -6.98 -13.89
CA GLY A 19 -10.40 -5.87 -13.86
C GLY A 19 -9.87 -4.68 -13.07
N LEU A 20 -10.77 -3.75 -12.75
CA LEU A 20 -10.46 -2.57 -11.94
C LEU A 20 -10.04 -2.94 -10.51
N HIS A 21 -8.84 -2.51 -10.14
CA HIS A 21 -8.33 -2.59 -8.78
C HIS A 21 -7.38 -1.41 -8.49
N TYR A 22 -6.85 -1.39 -7.28
CA TYR A 22 -5.95 -0.37 -6.79
C TYR A 22 -4.67 -1.01 -6.25
N ASP A 23 -3.53 -0.55 -6.76
CA ASP A 23 -2.22 -0.96 -6.28
C ASP A 23 -1.68 0.08 -5.32
N PHE A 24 -1.67 -0.25 -4.03
CA PHE A 24 -1.09 0.57 -2.96
C PHE A 24 0.37 0.20 -2.77
N ARG A 25 1.26 1.17 -2.96
CA ARG A 25 2.70 0.97 -2.95
C ARG A 25 3.37 1.96 -2.01
N ILE A 26 4.32 1.46 -1.22
CA ILE A 26 5.03 2.23 -0.20
C ILE A 26 6.53 2.07 -0.42
N GLU A 27 7.24 3.18 -0.60
CA GLU A 27 8.70 3.18 -0.67
C GLU A 27 9.30 2.65 0.63
N CYS A 28 10.28 1.77 0.53
CA CYS A 28 10.92 1.15 1.69
C CYS A 28 12.34 0.74 1.33
N TYR A 29 13.29 0.99 2.22
CA TYR A 29 14.62 0.41 2.12
C TYR A 29 14.55 -1.10 2.36
N ILE A 30 15.12 -1.90 1.45
CA ILE A 30 15.19 -3.36 1.55
C ILE A 30 16.65 -3.73 1.85
N PRO A 31 16.99 -4.12 3.10
CA PRO A 31 18.36 -4.44 3.50
C PRO A 31 19.02 -5.50 2.61
N ASP A 32 18.28 -6.56 2.28
CA ASP A 32 18.78 -7.68 1.47
C ASP A 32 19.17 -7.27 0.05
N LEU A 33 18.58 -6.18 -0.47
CA LEU A 33 18.87 -5.63 -1.80
C LEU A 33 19.76 -4.38 -1.75
N ASN A 34 20.04 -3.87 -0.55
CA ASN A 34 20.77 -2.62 -0.31
C ASN A 34 20.24 -1.43 -1.13
N LYS A 35 18.91 -1.36 -1.35
CA LYS A 35 18.24 -0.29 -2.10
C LYS A 35 16.79 -0.08 -1.66
N ASN A 36 16.23 1.09 -2.00
CA ASN A 36 14.80 1.34 -1.87
C ASN A 36 14.01 0.61 -2.96
N MET A 37 12.88 0.01 -2.56
CA MET A 37 11.89 -0.64 -3.41
C MET A 37 10.49 -0.26 -2.94
N LEU A 38 9.46 -0.68 -3.67
CA LEU A 38 8.08 -0.48 -3.30
C LEU A 38 7.46 -1.77 -2.73
N LEU A 39 7.14 -1.76 -1.44
CA LEU A 39 6.21 -2.74 -0.85
C LEU A 39 4.84 -2.51 -1.48
N SER A 40 4.30 -3.53 -2.15
CA SER A 40 3.13 -3.37 -3.01
C SER A 40 1.98 -4.30 -2.63
N PHE A 41 0.77 -3.76 -2.67
CA PHE A 41 -0.45 -4.46 -2.29
C PHE A 41 -1.61 -4.11 -3.24
N ALA A 42 -2.33 -5.10 -3.73
CA ALA A 42 -3.51 -4.92 -4.57
C ALA A 42 -4.81 -5.03 -3.76
N THR A 43 -5.81 -4.21 -4.11
CA THR A 43 -7.17 -4.33 -3.57
C THR A 43 -8.20 -3.69 -4.48
N ARG A 44 -9.43 -4.21 -4.51
CA ARG A 44 -10.55 -3.57 -5.24
C ARG A 44 -11.26 -2.48 -4.43
N LYS A 45 -10.90 -2.30 -3.15
CA LYS A 45 -11.72 -1.57 -2.19
C LYS A 45 -11.02 -0.37 -1.54
N PHE A 46 -9.87 0.07 -2.05
CA PHE A 46 -9.13 1.19 -1.45
C PHE A 46 -10.01 2.46 -1.28
N PRO A 47 -10.76 2.91 -2.30
CA PRO A 47 -11.61 4.10 -2.18
C PRO A 47 -12.72 3.95 -1.12
N ASP A 48 -13.12 2.72 -0.77
CA ASP A 48 -14.17 2.50 0.24
C ASP A 48 -13.72 2.95 1.64
N LEU A 49 -12.40 2.98 1.94
CA LEU A 49 -11.86 3.53 3.18
C LEU A 49 -12.09 5.05 3.30
N ILE A 50 -12.20 5.73 2.17
CA ILE A 50 -12.31 7.19 2.10
C ILE A 50 -13.76 7.62 1.91
N TYR A 51 -14.44 7.07 0.90
CA TYR A 51 -15.74 7.58 0.45
C TYR A 51 -16.94 6.78 0.94
N LYS A 52 -16.74 5.60 1.53
CA LYS A 52 -17.84 4.72 1.98
C LYS A 52 -17.79 4.40 3.48
N ASN A 53 -17.03 5.17 4.26
CA ASN A 53 -16.87 4.99 5.71
C ASN A 53 -16.47 3.57 6.14
N LYS A 54 -15.85 2.79 5.25
CA LYS A 54 -15.43 1.43 5.58
C LYS A 54 -14.22 1.48 6.50
N LYS A 55 -14.29 0.75 7.61
CA LYS A 55 -13.18 0.73 8.60
C LYS A 55 -12.02 -0.19 8.21
N ARG A 56 -12.24 -1.18 7.33
CA ARG A 56 -11.21 -2.16 6.95
C ARG A 56 -11.41 -2.75 5.56
N ILE A 57 -10.30 -3.05 4.89
CA ILE A 57 -10.25 -3.73 3.59
C ILE A 57 -9.17 -4.82 3.58
N LEU A 58 -9.29 -5.77 2.67
CA LEU A 58 -8.22 -6.74 2.40
C LEU A 58 -7.27 -6.18 1.35
N LEU A 59 -5.99 -6.42 1.59
CA LEU A 59 -4.85 -6.15 0.72
C LEU A 59 -4.20 -7.48 0.38
N LEU A 60 -3.94 -7.70 -0.91
CA LEU A 60 -3.15 -8.84 -1.40
C LEU A 60 -1.74 -8.34 -1.69
N GLU A 61 -0.75 -8.86 -0.99
CA GLU A 61 0.65 -8.53 -1.26
C GLU A 61 1.08 -9.04 -2.64
N THR A 62 1.68 -8.15 -3.42
CA THR A 62 2.26 -8.45 -4.73
C THR A 62 3.79 -8.38 -4.66
N GLU A 63 4.46 -8.57 -5.79
CA GLU A 63 5.92 -8.45 -5.88
C GLU A 63 6.42 -7.06 -5.47
N LEU A 64 7.71 -6.97 -5.11
CA LEU A 64 8.39 -5.69 -4.97
C LEU A 64 8.48 -5.00 -6.33
N HIS A 65 8.33 -3.69 -6.35
CA HIS A 65 8.45 -2.89 -7.58
C HIS A 65 9.56 -1.85 -7.43
N ASP A 66 10.20 -1.48 -8.53
CA ASP A 66 11.21 -0.41 -8.54
C ASP A 66 10.57 0.98 -8.34
N LEU A 67 11.37 1.97 -7.94
CA LEU A 67 10.89 3.32 -7.63
C LEU A 67 10.27 4.07 -8.82
N TYR A 68 10.59 3.67 -10.06
CA TYR A 68 9.99 4.25 -11.27
C TYR A 68 8.45 4.25 -11.21
N TRP A 69 7.86 3.22 -10.61
CA TRP A 69 6.41 3.10 -10.48
C TRP A 69 5.75 4.21 -9.66
N LEU A 70 6.49 4.92 -8.80
CA LEU A 70 5.95 6.07 -8.04
C LEU A 70 5.37 7.17 -8.94
N ASN A 71 5.86 7.26 -10.18
CA ASN A 71 5.46 8.30 -11.13
C ASN A 71 4.89 7.72 -12.44
N PHE A 72 4.75 6.40 -12.55
CA PHE A 72 4.22 5.78 -13.76
C PHE A 72 2.70 6.01 -13.89
N GLU A 73 2.31 6.49 -15.07
CA GLU A 73 0.95 6.50 -15.59
C GLU A 73 1.01 6.11 -17.07
N GLY A 74 0.03 5.36 -17.55
CA GLY A 74 -0.03 4.93 -18.94
C GLY A 74 -0.56 3.51 -19.09
N ASP A 75 -0.41 2.97 -20.29
CA ASP A 75 -0.85 1.63 -20.64
C ASP A 75 0.30 0.62 -20.54
N ILE A 76 0.02 -0.52 -19.92
CA ILE A 76 0.85 -1.71 -20.00
C ILE A 76 0.34 -2.54 -21.18
N PRO A 77 1.13 -2.68 -22.26
CA PRO A 77 0.64 -3.22 -23.52
C PRO A 77 0.48 -4.75 -23.51
N TYR A 78 1.27 -5.47 -22.71
CA TYR A 78 1.25 -6.93 -22.65
C TYR A 78 1.84 -7.46 -21.34
N GLY A 79 1.68 -8.77 -21.11
CA GLY A 79 2.24 -9.45 -19.96
C GLY A 79 1.45 -9.26 -18.66
N TYR A 80 2.13 -9.42 -17.53
CA TYR A 80 1.53 -9.28 -16.21
C TYR A 80 1.17 -7.81 -15.95
N GLY A 81 -0.08 -7.57 -15.56
CA GLY A 81 -0.59 -6.21 -15.38
C GLY A 81 -0.97 -5.49 -16.67
N LYS A 82 -1.15 -6.19 -17.80
CA LYS A 82 -1.70 -5.56 -19.02
C LYS A 82 -2.99 -4.79 -18.72
N GLY A 83 -3.02 -3.52 -19.13
CA GLY A 83 -4.13 -2.60 -18.88
C GLY A 83 -3.69 -1.16 -18.64
N THR A 84 -4.64 -0.30 -18.33
CA THR A 84 -4.38 1.13 -18.10
C THR A 84 -4.13 1.40 -16.62
N MET A 85 -3.05 2.12 -16.31
CA MET A 85 -2.72 2.59 -14.98
C MET A 85 -2.74 4.11 -14.90
N LYS A 86 -3.37 4.61 -13.84
CA LYS A 86 -3.37 6.03 -13.47
C LYS A 86 -3.01 6.15 -12.01
N ILE A 87 -2.38 7.24 -11.61
CA ILE A 87 -2.18 7.57 -10.20
C ILE A 87 -3.52 8.06 -9.67
N TRP A 88 -4.09 7.29 -8.75
CA TRP A 88 -5.31 7.69 -8.05
C TRP A 88 -5.00 8.65 -6.91
N ASP A 89 -3.93 8.39 -6.18
CA ASP A 89 -3.36 9.29 -5.18
C ASP A 89 -1.85 9.06 -5.03
N LYS A 90 -1.13 10.08 -4.58
CA LYS A 90 0.27 9.94 -4.18
C LYS A 90 0.64 10.97 -3.13
N GLY A 91 1.67 10.69 -2.36
CA GLY A 91 2.18 11.63 -1.37
C GLY A 91 3.25 10.99 -0.48
N THR A 92 3.31 11.42 0.77
CA THR A 92 4.29 10.93 1.74
C THR A 92 3.63 10.07 2.80
N TYR A 93 4.43 9.25 3.47
CA TYR A 93 4.00 8.50 4.64
C TYR A 93 4.94 8.70 5.82
N GLN A 94 4.37 8.56 7.01
CA GLN A 94 5.11 8.52 8.27
C GLN A 94 4.83 7.20 8.97
N LEU A 95 5.88 6.52 9.44
CA LEU A 95 5.76 5.35 10.30
C LEU A 95 5.43 5.82 11.73
N ILE A 96 4.37 5.26 12.33
CA ILE A 96 3.89 5.68 13.66
C ILE A 96 4.69 5.02 14.77
N GLU A 97 5.13 3.77 14.58
CA GLU A 97 5.85 3.00 15.58
C GLU A 97 6.84 2.04 14.90
N GLY A 98 7.90 1.67 15.62
CA GLY A 98 8.95 0.79 15.12
C GLY A 98 10.18 1.54 14.62
N LYS A 99 11.23 0.77 14.31
CA LYS A 99 12.53 1.32 13.88
C LYS A 99 12.50 1.78 12.42
N ASP A 100 11.95 0.95 11.56
CA ASP A 100 11.88 1.16 10.12
C ASP A 100 10.74 0.31 9.52
N LEU A 101 10.24 0.71 8.35
CA LEU A 101 9.08 0.07 7.73
C LEU A 101 9.33 -1.40 7.38
N PHE A 102 10.54 -1.76 6.94
CA PHE A 102 10.84 -3.13 6.54
C PHE A 102 10.80 -4.09 7.72
N SER A 103 11.39 -3.70 8.86
CA SER A 103 11.36 -4.46 10.09
C SER A 103 9.92 -4.73 10.58
N GLU A 104 9.06 -3.71 10.55
CA GLU A 104 7.65 -3.85 10.94
C GLU A 104 6.85 -4.69 9.93
N TYR A 105 7.09 -4.51 8.63
CA TYR A 105 6.55 -5.37 7.58
C TYR A 105 6.93 -6.85 7.80
N LYS A 106 8.18 -7.16 8.16
CA LYS A 106 8.62 -8.53 8.45
C LYS A 106 7.90 -9.13 9.67
N LYS A 107 7.67 -8.33 10.72
CA LYS A 107 6.85 -8.72 11.89
C LYS A 107 5.40 -9.01 11.50
N GLY A 108 4.93 -8.44 10.40
CA GLY A 108 3.58 -8.63 9.86
C GLY A 108 2.59 -7.60 10.36
N VAL A 109 3.05 -6.51 10.97
CA VAL A 109 2.21 -5.40 11.42
C VAL A 109 2.98 -4.11 11.23
N PHE A 110 2.40 -3.14 10.52
CA PHE A 110 2.93 -1.78 10.47
C PHE A 110 1.80 -0.76 10.55
N LYS A 111 2.12 0.42 11.09
CA LYS A 111 1.17 1.53 11.25
C LYS A 111 1.75 2.79 10.64
N ILE A 112 0.99 3.42 9.75
CA ILE A 112 1.44 4.57 8.97
C ILE A 112 0.37 5.66 8.90
N ILE A 113 0.80 6.90 8.75
CA ILE A 113 -0.04 8.03 8.35
C ILE A 113 0.36 8.40 6.93
N LEU A 114 -0.61 8.41 6.01
CA LEU A 114 -0.44 8.93 4.66
C LEU A 114 -0.84 10.41 4.64
N GLU A 115 -0.07 11.24 3.94
CA GLU A 115 -0.40 12.63 3.61
C GLU A 115 -0.42 12.78 2.10
N SER A 116 -1.58 13.14 1.55
CA SER A 116 -1.78 13.21 0.09
C SER A 116 -1.27 14.51 -0.49
N ASN A 117 -0.64 14.41 -1.66
CA ASN A 117 -0.27 15.55 -2.49
C ASN A 117 -1.28 15.78 -3.64
N GLN A 118 -2.25 14.88 -3.85
CA GLN A 118 -3.28 15.01 -4.89
C GLN A 118 -4.69 15.32 -4.36
N GLY A 119 -4.87 15.28 -3.04
CA GLY A 119 -6.09 15.73 -2.37
C GLY A 119 -7.24 14.72 -2.33
N LYS A 120 -7.01 13.42 -2.60
CA LYS A 120 -8.07 12.40 -2.40
C LYS A 120 -8.52 12.30 -0.94
N PHE A 121 -7.60 12.58 -0.02
CA PHE A 121 -7.81 12.81 1.41
C PHE A 121 -6.70 13.75 1.91
N LYS A 122 -6.85 14.40 3.07
CA LYS A 122 -5.73 15.20 3.64
C LYS A 122 -4.70 14.29 4.33
N LYS A 123 -5.15 13.55 5.34
CA LYS A 123 -4.38 12.54 6.07
C LYS A 123 -5.19 11.27 6.26
N LEU A 124 -4.51 10.12 6.25
CA LEU A 124 -5.13 8.81 6.47
C LEU A 124 -4.25 7.95 7.38
N SER A 125 -4.73 7.63 8.58
CA SER A 125 -4.05 6.70 9.49
C SER A 125 -4.47 5.26 9.20
N LEU A 126 -3.49 4.39 9.00
CA LEU A 126 -3.68 2.99 8.65
C LEU A 126 -2.90 2.08 9.59
N SER A 127 -3.53 0.99 10.02
CA SER A 127 -2.88 -0.17 10.61
C SER A 127 -3.02 -1.34 9.64
N VAL A 128 -1.90 -1.89 9.18
CA VAL A 128 -1.84 -2.95 8.18
C VAL A 128 -1.28 -4.20 8.85
N VAL A 129 -2.11 -5.25 8.90
CA VAL A 129 -1.85 -6.46 9.71
C VAL A 129 -1.93 -7.69 8.82
N ARG A 130 -0.87 -8.49 8.74
CA ARG A 130 -0.85 -9.73 7.97
C ARG A 130 -1.77 -10.76 8.62
N THR A 131 -2.55 -11.47 7.83
CA THR A 131 -3.63 -12.33 8.34
C THR A 131 -3.16 -13.54 9.14
N ASP A 132 -1.93 -14.02 8.91
CA ASP A 132 -1.28 -15.07 9.73
C ASP A 132 -0.99 -14.60 11.17
N LYS A 133 -0.96 -13.28 11.41
CA LYS A 133 -0.77 -12.67 12.73
C LYS A 133 -2.06 -12.38 13.47
N ILE A 134 -3.22 -12.56 12.81
CA ILE A 134 -4.52 -12.32 13.44
C ILE A 134 -4.99 -13.59 14.14
N ASN A 135 -5.26 -13.49 15.44
CA ASN A 135 -5.82 -14.58 16.23
C ASN A 135 -7.35 -14.64 16.05
N MET A 136 -7.80 -14.95 14.83
CA MET A 136 -9.21 -15.16 14.49
C MET A 136 -9.39 -16.40 13.62
N SER A 137 -10.56 -17.03 13.72
CA SER A 137 -11.03 -18.18 12.93
C SER A 137 -11.30 -17.80 11.47
N PHE A 138 -10.28 -17.36 10.74
CA PHE A 138 -10.38 -17.15 9.29
C PHE A 138 -9.82 -18.36 8.55
N ASN A 139 -10.61 -18.94 7.64
CA ASN A 139 -10.16 -19.95 6.66
C ASN A 139 -9.17 -19.38 5.60
N TYR A 140 -8.57 -18.21 5.85
CA TYR A 140 -7.73 -17.44 4.92
C TYR A 140 -6.42 -16.96 5.58
N LYS A 141 -5.85 -17.75 6.51
CA LYS A 141 -4.49 -17.47 7.01
C LYS A 141 -3.49 -17.68 5.87
N ASN A 142 -3.01 -16.59 5.28
CA ASN A 142 -2.00 -16.63 4.23
C ASN A 142 -0.97 -15.51 4.45
N LYS A 143 0.31 -15.84 4.29
CA LYS A 143 1.44 -14.89 4.33
C LYS A 143 1.39 -13.81 3.24
N LYS A 144 0.47 -13.90 2.27
CA LYS A 144 0.26 -12.87 1.24
C LYS A 144 -0.98 -12.00 1.46
N THR A 145 -1.82 -12.29 2.45
CA THR A 145 -3.05 -11.52 2.70
C THR A 145 -2.92 -10.64 3.93
N TRP A 146 -3.31 -9.39 3.80
CA TRP A 146 -3.20 -8.36 4.82
C TRP A 146 -4.56 -7.66 5.04
N LEU A 147 -4.85 -7.32 6.29
CA LEU A 147 -5.99 -6.50 6.67
C LEU A 147 -5.52 -5.07 6.88
N CYS A 148 -5.98 -4.16 6.05
CA CYS A 148 -5.75 -2.72 6.21
C CYS A 148 -6.93 -2.10 6.94
N ILE A 149 -6.66 -1.46 8.07
CA ILE A 149 -7.64 -0.91 8.99
C ILE A 149 -7.42 0.60 9.05
N LYS A 150 -8.45 1.36 8.67
CA LYS A 150 -8.48 2.81 8.90
C LYS A 150 -8.61 3.07 10.40
N LYS A 151 -7.73 3.91 10.92
CA LYS A 151 -7.73 4.38 12.30
C LYS A 151 -8.14 5.84 12.35
N ASP A 152 -8.67 6.25 13.48
CA ASP A 152 -8.86 7.66 13.77
C ASP A 152 -7.50 8.34 13.85
N LEU A 153 -7.41 9.57 13.34
CA LEU A 153 -6.19 10.35 13.46
C LEU A 153 -6.00 10.67 14.95
N ILE A 154 -4.87 10.27 15.50
CA ILE A 154 -4.47 10.70 16.84
C ILE A 154 -4.06 12.17 16.68
N VAL A 155 -4.88 13.07 17.23
CA VAL A 155 -4.62 14.52 17.27
C VAL A 155 -3.66 14.81 18.41
#